data_AF-A0A8X7VGM2-F1
#
_entry.id   AF-A0A8X7VGM2-F1
#
_cell.length_a   1.000
_cell.length_b   1.000
_cell.length_c   1.000
_cell.angle_alpha   90.00
_cell.angle_beta   90.00
_cell.angle_gamma   90.00
#
_symmetry.space_group_name_H-M   'P 1'
#
loop_
_entity.id
_entity.type
_entity.pdbx_description
1 polymer ?
#
loop_
_entity_poly.entity_id
_entity_poly.type
_entity_poly.pdbx_seq_one_letter_code
_entity_poly.pdbx_strand_id
1 'polypeptide(L)'
;MEDQCMVMCGEWVCGNEGKWDFVLDKRQMGRLVPLYEGMGLSELQGNVFREFGVEEDLFVAALSYWPPTSLELATWIRTPPVLLTSNGGIRYFLQHMRVNVAMNLFVGFERRSKQNEDYVDDS
;
A
#
# COMPACT_ATOMS: atom_id res chain seq x y z
N MET A 1 15.80 -15.18 -4.36
CA MET A 1 14.79 -15.82 -3.50
C MET A 1 13.50 -15.09 -3.78
N GLU A 2 12.50 -15.81 -4.29
CA GLU A 2 11.16 -15.26 -4.51
C GLU A 2 10.38 -15.49 -3.22
N ASP A 3 9.97 -14.39 -2.58
CA ASP A 3 9.11 -14.39 -1.41
C ASP A 3 7.69 -14.06 -1.86
N GLN A 4 6.70 -14.34 -1.01
CA GLN A 4 5.34 -13.87 -1.20
C GLN A 4 4.93 -13.04 0.00
N CYS A 5 4.16 -11.98 -0.24
CA CYS A 5 3.54 -11.22 0.83
C CYS A 5 2.02 -11.26 0.69
N MET A 6 1.34 -11.41 1.83
CA MET A 6 -0.09 -11.24 1.90
C MET A 6 -0.44 -9.75 1.81
N VAL A 7 -1.25 -9.41 0.81
CA VAL A 7 -1.79 -8.08 0.57
C VAL A 7 -3.27 -8.07 0.96
N MET A 8 -3.67 -7.12 1.81
CA MET A 8 -5.05 -6.92 2.24
C MET A 8 -5.62 -5.63 1.66
N CYS A 9 -6.82 -5.69 1.09
CA CYS A 9 -7.51 -4.52 0.53
C CYS A 9 -8.35 -3.80 1.59
N GLY A 10 -8.34 -2.48 1.59
CA GLY A 10 -9.08 -1.67 2.54
C GLY A 10 -8.56 -0.24 2.62
N GLU A 11 -8.96 0.46 3.68
CA GLU A 11 -8.63 1.87 3.88
C GLU A 11 -8.09 2.12 5.28
N TRP A 12 -7.09 3.00 5.38
CA TRP A 12 -6.62 3.52 6.66
C TRP A 12 -7.57 4.61 7.16
N VAL A 13 -7.99 4.48 8.41
CA VAL A 13 -8.74 5.52 9.11
C VAL A 13 -7.98 5.93 10.37
N CYS A 14 -8.04 7.21 10.71
CA CYS A 14 -7.56 7.73 11.98
C CYS A 14 -8.79 8.01 12.85
N GLY A 15 -9.00 7.18 13.88
CA GLY A 15 -10.11 7.35 14.81
C GLY A 15 -9.97 8.60 15.67
N ASN A 16 -11.04 8.97 16.38
CA ASN A 16 -11.10 10.18 17.23
C ASN A 16 -10.03 10.24 18.33
N GLU A 17 -9.46 9.10 18.71
CA GLU A 17 -8.39 8.98 19.69
C GLU A 17 -6.98 9.12 19.08
N GLY A 18 -6.87 9.48 17.79
CA GLY A 18 -5.60 9.59 17.08
C GLY A 18 -4.96 8.24 16.73
N LYS A 19 -5.73 7.15 16.84
CA LYS A 19 -5.29 5.80 16.53
C LYS A 19 -5.59 5.45 15.07
N TRP A 20 -4.61 4.88 14.39
CA TRP A 20 -4.79 4.29 13.07
C TRP A 20 -5.43 2.92 13.16
N ASP A 21 -6.47 2.68 12.35
CA ASP A 21 -7.09 1.38 12.12
C ASP A 21 -7.20 1.11 10.63
N PHE A 22 -7.14 -0.16 10.23
CA PHE A 22 -7.37 -0.59 8.85
C PHE A 22 -8.77 -1.19 8.71
N VAL A 23 -9.60 -0.60 7.86
CA VAL A 23 -10.93 -1.11 7.54
C VAL A 23 -10.83 -1.97 6.29
N LEU A 24 -10.94 -3.29 6.46
CA LEU A 24 -10.88 -4.25 5.36
C LEU A 24 -12.08 -4.09 4.42
N ASP A 25 -11.82 -4.10 3.11
CA ASP A 25 -12.87 -4.33 2.12
C ASP A 25 -13.28 -5.80 2.16
N LYS A 26 -14.42 -6.07 2.81
CA LYS A 26 -14.94 -7.44 2.99
C LYS A 26 -15.38 -8.11 1.68
N ARG A 27 -15.45 -7.38 0.56
CA ARG A 27 -15.71 -7.95 -0.76
C ARG A 27 -14.44 -8.53 -1.40
N GLN A 28 -13.28 -8.15 -0.89
CA GLN A 28 -11.98 -8.55 -1.39
C GLN A 28 -11.26 -9.42 -0.36
N MET A 29 -11.05 -10.70 -0.69
CA MET A 29 -10.15 -11.54 0.10
C MET A 29 -8.71 -11.01 -0.01
N GLY A 30 -7.83 -11.40 0.92
CA GLY A 30 -6.39 -11.15 0.76
C GLY A 30 -5.83 -11.84 -0.49
N ARG A 31 -4.68 -11.37 -0.98
CA ARG A 31 -3.94 -11.95 -2.10
C ARG A 31 -2.50 -12.22 -1.72
N LEU A 32 -1.92 -13.30 -2.23
CA LEU A 32 -0.47 -13.51 -2.16
C LEU A 32 0.16 -12.88 -3.40
N VAL A 33 0.99 -11.87 -3.19
CA VAL A 33 1.67 -11.15 -4.26
C VAL A 33 3.16 -11.52 -4.25
N PRO A 34 3.74 -11.89 -5.40
CA PRO A 34 5.17 -12.21 -5.48
C PRO A 34 6.03 -10.98 -5.17
N LEU A 35 7.15 -11.23 -4.50
CA LEU A 35 8.18 -10.27 -4.14
C LEU A 35 9.56 -10.84 -4.39
N TYR A 36 10.49 -10.00 -4.82
CA TYR A 36 11.88 -10.39 -4.98
C TYR A 36 12.82 -9.19 -4.82
N GLU A 37 14.11 -9.46 -4.62
CA GLU A 37 15.12 -8.40 -4.50
C GLU A 37 15.22 -7.55 -5.76
N GLY A 38 15.19 -6.23 -5.60
CA GLY A 38 15.33 -5.30 -6.72
C GLY A 38 14.01 -4.94 -7.41
N MET A 39 12.88 -5.55 -6.99
CA MET A 39 11.54 -5.18 -7.46
C MET A 39 11.28 -3.67 -7.25
N GLY A 40 10.73 -3.03 -8.28
CA GLY A 40 10.32 -1.63 -8.25
C GLY A 40 8.87 -1.42 -7.78
N LEU A 41 8.51 -0.17 -7.47
CA LEU A 41 7.16 0.17 -6.99
C LEU A 41 6.08 -0.01 -8.05
N SER A 42 6.33 0.47 -9.26
CA SER A 42 5.39 0.28 -10.37
C SER A 42 5.16 -1.21 -10.67
N GLU A 43 6.21 -2.03 -10.58
CA GLU A 43 6.08 -3.48 -10.80
C GLU A 43 5.27 -4.15 -9.69
N LEU A 44 5.53 -3.81 -8.42
CA LEU A 44 4.74 -4.33 -7.31
C LEU A 44 3.27 -3.93 -7.42
N GLN A 45 2.99 -2.66 -7.79
CA GLN A 45 1.63 -2.18 -8.04
C GLN A 45 0.96 -2.96 -9.17
N GLY A 46 1.65 -3.20 -10.29
CA GLY A 46 1.14 -4.02 -11.39
C GLY A 46 0.81 -5.46 -10.98
N ASN A 47 1.64 -6.08 -10.13
CA ASN A 47 1.35 -7.40 -9.57
C ASN A 47 0.11 -7.38 -8.65
N VAL A 48 -0.04 -6.33 -7.85
CA VAL A 48 -1.24 -6.13 -7.01
C VAL A 48 -2.49 -5.96 -7.86
N PHE A 49 -2.45 -5.13 -8.91
CA PHE A 49 -3.58 -4.98 -9.85
C PHE A 49 -3.98 -6.33 -10.47
N ARG A 50 -3.00 -7.12 -10.91
CA ARG A 50 -3.23 -8.45 -11.51
C ARG A 50 -3.92 -9.42 -10.55
N GLU A 51 -3.43 -9.52 -9.31
CA GLU A 51 -3.97 -10.45 -8.31
C GLU A 51 -5.38 -10.05 -7.83
N PHE A 52 -5.67 -8.74 -7.78
CA PHE A 52 -7.00 -8.24 -7.39
C PHE A 52 -7.97 -8.11 -8.56
N GLY A 53 -7.52 -8.23 -9.82
CA GLY A 53 -8.36 -8.06 -11.01
C GLY A 53 -8.88 -6.63 -11.18
N VAL A 54 -8.09 -5.64 -10.77
CA VAL A 54 -8.45 -4.21 -10.82
C VAL A 54 -7.76 -3.55 -12.02
N GLU A 55 -8.50 -2.71 -12.74
CA GLU A 55 -8.01 -2.00 -13.93
C GLU A 55 -7.03 -0.86 -13.55
N GLU A 56 -5.75 -1.01 -13.89
CA GLU A 56 -4.67 -0.05 -13.60
C GLU A 56 -4.89 1.35 -14.23
N ASP A 57 -5.62 1.41 -15.34
CA ASP A 57 -5.99 2.65 -16.03
C ASP A 57 -7.05 3.46 -15.28
N LEU A 58 -7.88 2.79 -14.47
CA LEU A 58 -8.99 3.42 -13.74
C LEU A 58 -8.65 3.72 -12.29
N PHE A 59 -7.69 2.99 -11.72
CA PHE A 59 -7.37 3.05 -10.29
C PHE A 59 -5.89 3.28 -10.03
N VAL A 60 -5.59 3.80 -8.84
CA VAL A 60 -4.25 3.86 -8.25
C VAL A 60 -4.21 2.89 -7.08
N ALA A 61 -3.17 2.05 -7.03
CA ALA A 61 -2.91 1.17 -5.89
C ALA A 61 -2.00 1.87 -4.89
N ALA A 62 -2.57 2.40 -3.82
CA ALA A 62 -1.84 2.99 -2.70
C ALA A 62 -1.37 1.86 -1.76
N LEU A 63 -0.08 1.52 -1.85
CA LEU A 63 0.51 0.43 -1.07
C LEU A 63 1.08 0.94 0.25
N SER A 64 0.83 0.23 1.33
CA SER A 64 1.34 0.57 2.65
C SER A 64 1.64 -0.67 3.48
N TYR A 65 2.43 -0.51 4.53
CA TYR A 65 2.67 -1.57 5.51
C TYR A 65 2.72 -0.96 6.91
N TRP A 66 2.49 -1.80 7.92
CA TRP A 66 2.67 -1.40 9.31
C TRP A 66 3.92 -2.06 9.88
N PRO A 67 5.02 -1.32 10.12
CA PRO A 67 6.24 -1.89 10.66
C PRO A 67 6.01 -2.51 12.06
N PRO A 68 6.64 -3.66 12.37
CA PRO A 68 6.70 -4.19 13.73
C PRO A 68 7.33 -3.12 14.61
N THR A 69 6.61 -2.73 15.66
CA THR A 69 6.97 -1.64 16.57
C THR A 69 8.39 -1.78 17.11
N SER A 70 9.33 -0.94 16.66
CA SER A 70 10.60 -0.71 17.33
C SER A 70 10.53 0.62 18.09
N LEU A 71 9.69 0.62 19.13
CA LEU A 71 9.47 1.71 20.07
C LEU A 71 8.95 3.05 19.52
N GLU A 72 8.08 3.60 20.35
CA GLU A 72 7.64 4.99 20.49
C GLU A 72 8.86 5.93 20.53
N LEU A 73 9.48 6.21 19.39
CA LEU A 73 10.54 7.22 19.31
C LEU A 73 9.87 8.60 19.38
N ALA A 74 9.71 9.05 20.62
CA ALA A 74 9.51 10.42 21.10
C ALA A 74 8.10 10.88 21.53
N THR A 75 7.01 10.13 21.32
CA THR A 75 5.65 10.68 21.57
C THR A 75 4.64 9.80 22.31
N TRP A 76 4.97 8.57 22.71
CA TRP A 76 3.97 7.58 23.19
C TRP A 76 2.88 7.23 22.14
N ILE A 77 3.04 7.70 20.89
CA ILE A 77 2.12 7.41 19.78
C ILE A 77 2.69 6.22 19.01
N ARG A 78 1.83 5.25 18.69
CA ARG A 78 2.19 4.13 17.82
C ARG A 78 2.68 4.66 16.47
N THR A 79 3.77 4.10 15.94
CA THR A 79 4.27 4.44 14.60
C THR A 79 3.12 4.36 13.58
N PRO A 80 2.86 5.43 12.80
CA PRO A 80 1.80 5.39 11.80
C PRO A 80 2.12 4.34 10.71
N PRO A 81 1.10 3.85 9.98
CA PRO A 81 1.33 3.05 8.79
C PRO A 81 2.20 3.81 7.78
N VAL A 82 3.06 3.10 7.08
CA VAL A 82 4.03 3.67 6.15
C VAL A 82 3.55 3.43 4.73
N LEU A 83 3.32 4.53 3.99
CA LEU A 83 2.98 4.50 2.57
C LEU A 83 4.23 4.26 1.71
N LEU A 84 4.14 3.39 0.72
CA LEU A 84 5.18 3.12 -0.25
C LEU A 84 5.04 4.08 -1.44
N THR A 85 5.88 5.12 -1.48
CA THR A 85 5.84 6.16 -2.52
C THR A 85 7.06 6.15 -3.44
N SER A 86 8.04 5.30 -3.17
CA SER A 86 9.26 5.20 -3.98
C SER A 86 9.89 3.80 -3.92
N ASN A 87 10.79 3.53 -4.86
CA ASN A 87 11.61 2.31 -4.85
C ASN A 87 12.45 2.19 -3.56
N GLY A 88 12.84 3.31 -2.94
CA GLY A 88 13.52 3.30 -1.64
C GLY A 88 12.64 2.72 -0.52
N GLY A 89 11.35 3.06 -0.52
CA GLY A 89 10.37 2.52 0.43
C GLY A 89 10.22 1.01 0.32
N ILE A 90 10.20 0.47 -0.90
CA ILE A 90 10.14 -1.00 -1.11
C ILE A 90 11.39 -1.70 -0.61
N ARG A 91 12.58 -1.15 -0.88
CA ARG A 91 13.82 -1.73 -0.37
C ARG A 91 13.77 -1.83 1.16
N TYR A 92 13.30 -0.78 1.82
CA TYR A 92 13.14 -0.76 3.27
C TYR A 92 12.10 -1.77 3.75
N PHE A 93 10.94 -1.87 3.10
CA PHE A 93 9.93 -2.89 3.39
C PHE A 93 10.45 -4.33 3.24
N LEU A 94 11.14 -4.64 2.14
CA LEU A 94 11.73 -5.97 1.89
C LEU A 94 12.78 -6.33 2.94
N GLN A 95 13.57 -5.37 3.40
CA GLN A 95 14.50 -5.58 4.52
C GLN A 95 13.78 -5.99 5.81
N HIS A 96 12.63 -5.37 6.11
CA HIS A 96 11.85 -5.70 7.29
C HIS A 96 11.14 -7.06 7.15
N MET A 97 10.64 -7.42 5.96
CA MET A 97 9.98 -8.71 5.69
C MET A 97 10.88 -9.90 6.02
N ARG A 98 12.16 -9.79 5.70
CA ARG A 98 13.15 -10.85 5.95
C ARG A 98 13.40 -11.11 7.42
N VAL A 99 13.29 -10.06 8.23
CA VAL A 99 13.49 -10.14 9.68
C VAL A 99 12.18 -10.51 10.36
N ASN A 100 11.04 -10.12 9.79
CA ASN A 100 9.72 -10.38 10.34
C ASN A 100 8.74 -10.88 9.27
N VAL A 101 8.61 -12.20 9.21
CA VAL A 101 7.80 -12.94 8.21
C VAL A 101 6.29 -12.67 8.36
N ALA A 102 5.85 -12.06 9.46
CA ALA A 102 4.43 -11.78 9.72
C ALA A 102 3.96 -10.40 9.22
N MET A 103 4.78 -9.65 8.48
CA MET A 103 4.36 -8.37 7.94
C MET A 103 3.46 -8.53 6.71
N ASN A 104 2.37 -7.79 6.71
CA ASN A 104 1.43 -7.73 5.59
C ASN A 104 1.56 -6.39 4.86
N LEU A 105 1.29 -6.43 3.56
CA LEU A 105 1.01 -5.25 2.77
C LEU A 105 -0.49 -4.94 2.82
N PHE A 106 -0.79 -3.67 2.69
CA PHE A 106 -2.13 -3.14 2.60
C PHE A 106 -2.25 -2.34 1.31
N VAL A 107 -3.40 -2.46 0.64
CA VAL A 107 -3.70 -1.70 -0.58
C VAL A 107 -5.04 -0.97 -0.42
N GLY A 108 -5.03 0.33 -0.73
CA GLY A 108 -6.23 1.09 -1.06
C GLY A 108 -6.28 1.32 -2.58
N PHE A 109 -7.44 1.10 -3.19
CA PHE A 109 -7.66 1.41 -4.61
C PHE A 109 -8.45 2.70 -4.75
N GLU A 110 -7.78 3.75 -5.22
CA GLU A 110 -8.40 5.05 -5.42
C GLU A 110 -8.69 5.25 -6.91
N ARG A 111 -9.91 5.69 -7.25
CA ARG A 111 -10.27 5.94 -8.65
C ARG A 111 -9.49 7.17 -9.15
N ARG A 112 -8.85 7.05 -10.30
CA ARG A 112 -8.20 8.20 -10.97
C ARG A 112 -9.30 9.21 -11.33
N SER A 113 -9.11 10.47 -10.93
CA SER A 113 -9.94 11.55 -11.44
C SER A 113 -9.61 11.79 -12.91
N LYS A 114 -10.64 11.91 -13.76
CA LYS A 114 -10.44 12.44 -15.11
C LYS A 114 -10.02 13.90 -14.93
N GLN A 115 -8.80 14.26 -15.30
CA GLN A 115 -8.48 15.67 -15.50
C GLN A 115 -9.39 16.14 -16.65
N ASN A 116 -10.27 17.11 -16.38
CA ASN A 116 -11.01 17.81 -17.43
C ASN A 116 -9.99 18.67 -18.20
N GLU A 117 -9.44 18.14 -19.28
CA GLU A 117 -8.88 18.96 -20.36
C GLU A 117 -10.05 19.61 -21.10
N ASP A 118 -10.53 20.77 -20.64
CA ASP A 118 -11.40 21.66 -21.44
C ASP A 118 -11.39 23.07 -20.83
N TYR A 119 -10.40 23.87 -21.23
CA TYR A 119 -10.54 25.33 -21.31
C TYR A 119 -9.86 25.78 -22.60
N VAL A 120 -10.59 25.68 -23.71
CA VAL A 120 -10.39 26.59 -24.85
C VAL A 120 -11.46 27.67 -24.68
N ASP A 121 -11.06 28.77 -24.05
CA ASP A 121 -11.86 29.99 -24.00
C ASP A 121 -11.55 30.80 -25.27
N ASP A 122 -12.34 30.58 -26.32
CA ASP A 122 -12.44 31.48 -27.47
C ASP A 122 -13.88 32.01 -27.51
N SER A 123 -14.12 33.16 -26.86
CA SER A 123 -15.21 34.10 -27.18
C SER A 123 -14.93 35.50 -26.64
#